data_AF-A0AAW4VR60-F1
#
_entry.id   AF-A0AAW4VR60-F1
#
_cell.length_a   1.000
_cell.length_b   1.000
_cell.length_c   1.000
_cell.angle_alpha   90.00
_cell.angle_beta   90.00
_cell.angle_gamma   90.00
#
_symmetry.space_group_name_H-M   'P 1'
#
loop_
_entity.id
_entity.type
_entity.pdbx_description
1 polymer ?
#
loop_
_entity_poly.entity_id
_entity_poly.type
_entity_poly.pdbx_seq_one_letter_code
_entity_poly.pdbx_strand_id
1 'polypeptide(L)'
;MATANYIKGQNEAKITALYCRLSQDDGREGESNSISNQKEILLAYAQRNNFPNPQFFTDDGFSGTTFDRPSFIQMENLVEQGVVDTIIVKDLSRFGRNYLDVGNYLEIKYPTLGVRLIAIQENVDTLKETGTEMMPFNNIFNEWYAAQTSKKIRAVWKNKAANGKRVSSSVPFGYVRNPQDKEDWLVDEPAAEVVRKIYALCTFANCTAT
;
A
#
# COMPACT_ATOMS: atom_id res chain seq x y z
N MET A 1 -44.06 -0.46 7.73
CA MET A 1 -43.80 -1.91 7.68
C MET A 1 -43.82 -2.37 6.24
N ALA A 2 -42.94 -3.32 5.92
CA ALA A 2 -42.81 -4.07 4.67
C ALA A 2 -42.30 -3.26 3.47
N THR A 3 -41.29 -3.65 2.68
CA THR A 3 -40.26 -4.71 2.67
C THR A 3 -39.56 -4.53 1.32
N ALA A 4 -38.24 -4.61 1.25
CA ALA A 4 -37.52 -4.98 0.03
C ALA A 4 -36.23 -5.70 0.48
N ASN A 5 -36.36 -6.98 0.82
CA ASN A 5 -35.94 -8.08 -0.06
C ASN A 5 -34.51 -7.91 -0.56
N TYR A 6 -33.58 -8.36 0.29
CA TYR A 6 -32.21 -8.68 -0.07
C TYR A 6 -32.24 -9.85 -1.06
N ILE A 7 -32.39 -9.53 -2.35
CA ILE A 7 -32.33 -10.53 -3.41
C ILE A 7 -30.86 -10.95 -3.50
N LYS A 8 -30.58 -12.10 -2.91
CA LYS A 8 -29.43 -12.97 -3.21
C LYS A 8 -29.61 -13.42 -4.67
N GLY A 9 -29.32 -12.51 -5.59
CA GLY A 9 -29.60 -12.62 -7.01
C GLY A 9 -28.39 -13.15 -7.76
N GLN A 10 -28.46 -14.43 -8.07
CA GLN A 10 -27.82 -15.10 -9.20
C GLN A 10 -26.28 -15.25 -9.16
N ASN A 11 -25.85 -16.49 -9.41
CA ASN A 11 -24.55 -16.82 -10.00
C ASN A 11 -24.46 -16.13 -11.38
N GLU A 12 -24.28 -14.81 -11.41
CA GLU A 12 -23.59 -14.21 -12.55
C GLU A 12 -22.16 -14.70 -12.44
N ALA A 13 -21.76 -15.55 -13.37
CA ALA A 13 -20.41 -16.09 -13.37
C ALA A 13 -19.44 -14.91 -13.36
N LYS A 14 -18.66 -14.81 -12.28
CA LYS A 14 -17.77 -13.67 -12.04
C LYS A 14 -16.81 -13.51 -13.21
N ILE A 15 -16.44 -12.27 -13.48
CA ILE A 15 -15.60 -11.93 -14.62
C ILE A 15 -14.16 -12.38 -14.35
N THR A 16 -13.54 -12.96 -15.38
CA THR A 16 -12.09 -13.15 -15.42
C THR A 16 -11.48 -12.00 -16.22
N ALA A 17 -10.80 -11.08 -15.54
CA ALA A 17 -10.14 -9.95 -16.16
C ALA A 17 -8.82 -10.37 -16.81
N LEU A 18 -8.68 -10.19 -18.11
CA LEU A 18 -7.46 -10.40 -18.88
C LEU A 18 -6.82 -9.04 -19.15
N TYR A 19 -5.73 -8.72 -18.46
CA TYR A 19 -5.10 -7.41 -18.55
C TYR A 19 -3.89 -7.41 -19.48
N CYS A 20 -3.91 -6.56 -20.51
CA CYS A 20 -2.81 -6.35 -21.45
C CYS A 20 -2.31 -4.90 -21.38
N ARG A 21 -0.99 -4.72 -21.53
CA ARG A 21 -0.38 -3.39 -21.60
C ARG A 21 0.67 -3.31 -22.70
N LEU A 22 0.57 -2.28 -23.54
CA LEU A 22 1.62 -1.89 -24.47
C LEU A 22 2.41 -0.72 -23.87
N SER A 23 3.72 -0.88 -23.69
CA SER A 23 4.58 0.24 -23.29
C SER A 23 4.86 1.12 -24.49
N GLN A 24 4.94 2.43 -24.28
CA GLN A 24 5.38 3.38 -25.31
C GLN A 24 6.80 3.07 -25.84
N ASP A 25 7.68 2.49 -25.01
CA ASP A 25 9.03 2.04 -25.43
C ASP A 25 9.01 0.82 -26.36
N ASP A 26 7.97 -0.03 -26.28
CA ASP A 26 7.85 -1.26 -27.08
C ASP A 26 7.29 -0.97 -28.50
N GLY A 27 6.85 0.27 -28.77
CA GLY A 27 6.21 0.67 -30.04
C GLY A 27 7.14 0.71 -31.26
N ARG A 28 8.45 0.47 -31.09
CA ARG A 28 9.42 0.48 -32.20
C ARG A 28 9.57 -0.86 -32.92
N GLU A 29 9.06 -1.96 -32.37
CA GLU A 29 9.08 -3.29 -32.99
C GLU A 29 7.65 -3.85 -33.18
N GLY A 30 7.02 -3.54 -34.32
CA GLY A 30 5.86 -4.29 -34.82
C GLY A 30 4.57 -4.17 -33.99
N GLU A 31 3.95 -2.99 -34.03
CA GLU A 31 2.73 -2.60 -33.29
C GLU A 31 1.56 -3.63 -33.31
N SER A 32 1.38 -4.39 -34.39
CA SER A 32 0.28 -5.36 -34.49
C SER A 32 0.55 -6.73 -33.85
N ASN A 33 1.82 -7.12 -33.68
CA ASN A 33 2.14 -8.47 -33.22
C ASN A 33 2.20 -8.57 -31.69
N SER A 34 2.53 -7.48 -30.98
CA SER A 34 2.77 -7.53 -29.53
C SER A 34 1.47 -7.60 -28.70
N ILE A 35 0.43 -6.83 -29.04
CA ILE A 35 -0.84 -6.82 -28.29
C ILE A 35 -1.73 -8.03 -28.65
N SER A 36 -1.78 -8.39 -29.93
CA SER A 36 -2.60 -9.50 -30.42
C SER A 36 -2.12 -10.83 -29.86
N ASN A 37 -0.80 -11.03 -29.84
CA ASN A 37 -0.18 -12.21 -29.22
C ASN A 37 -0.41 -12.24 -27.71
N GLN A 38 -0.36 -11.10 -27.01
CA GLN A 38 -0.70 -11.05 -25.57
C GLN A 38 -2.15 -11.49 -25.33
N LYS A 39 -3.10 -10.97 -26.13
CA LYS A 39 -4.51 -11.35 -26.02
C LYS A 39 -4.71 -12.84 -26.28
N GLU A 40 -4.06 -13.37 -27.30
CA GLU A 40 -4.15 -14.79 -27.67
C GLU A 40 -3.62 -15.71 -26.56
N ILE A 41 -2.44 -15.39 -26.00
CA ILE A 41 -1.85 -16.14 -24.87
C ILE A 41 -2.79 -16.14 -23.65
N LEU A 42 -3.32 -14.97 -23.30
CA LEU A 42 -4.22 -14.83 -22.14
C LEU A 42 -5.53 -15.59 -22.35
N LEU A 43 -6.11 -15.48 -23.54
CA LEU A 43 -7.35 -16.18 -23.87
C LEU A 43 -7.15 -17.70 -23.88
N ALA A 44 -6.06 -18.17 -24.49
CA ALA A 44 -5.72 -19.59 -24.53
C ALA A 44 -5.52 -20.14 -23.12
N TYR A 45 -4.87 -19.37 -22.24
CA TYR A 45 -4.71 -19.76 -20.83
C TYR A 45 -6.05 -19.79 -20.08
N ALA A 46 -6.90 -18.78 -20.29
CA ALA A 46 -8.23 -18.71 -19.68
C ALA A 46 -9.09 -19.91 -20.08
N GLN A 47 -9.12 -20.22 -21.38
CA GLN A 47 -9.87 -21.36 -21.94
C GLN A 47 -9.33 -22.70 -21.45
N ARG A 48 -8.01 -22.89 -21.46
CA ARG A 48 -7.37 -24.15 -21.03
C ARG A 48 -7.66 -24.48 -19.56
N ASN A 49 -7.81 -23.47 -18.72
CA ASN A 49 -8.08 -23.63 -17.29
C ASN A 49 -9.56 -23.45 -16.93
N ASN A 50 -10.45 -23.35 -17.92
CA ASN A 50 -11.90 -23.18 -17.75
C ASN A 50 -12.31 -21.96 -16.89
N PHE A 51 -11.60 -20.84 -17.05
CA PHE A 51 -11.99 -19.60 -16.39
C PHE A 51 -13.25 -19.01 -17.03
N PRO A 52 -14.28 -18.67 -16.24
CA PRO A 52 -15.54 -18.14 -16.76
C PRO A 52 -15.42 -16.67 -17.18
N ASN A 53 -16.21 -16.27 -18.18
CA ASN A 53 -16.40 -14.88 -18.59
C ASN A 53 -15.10 -14.05 -18.75
N PRO A 54 -14.16 -14.45 -19.63
CA PRO A 54 -12.96 -13.67 -19.90
C PRO A 54 -13.29 -12.31 -20.54
N GLN A 55 -12.84 -11.22 -19.93
CA GLN A 55 -12.96 -9.85 -20.45
C GLN A 55 -11.59 -9.19 -20.56
N PHE A 56 -11.33 -8.49 -21.67
CA PHE A 56 -10.06 -7.82 -21.89
C PHE A 56 -10.06 -6.39 -21.38
N PHE A 57 -9.01 -6.05 -20.63
CA PHE A 57 -8.69 -4.69 -20.23
C PHE A 57 -7.34 -4.33 -20.84
N THR A 58 -7.31 -3.35 -21.74
CA THR A 58 -6.10 -3.01 -22.48
C THR A 58 -5.74 -1.55 -22.34
N ASP A 59 -4.51 -1.28 -21.93
CA ASP A 59 -3.93 0.07 -21.90
C ASP A 59 -2.82 0.19 -22.95
N ASP A 60 -2.96 1.17 -23.84
CA ASP A 60 -1.99 1.47 -24.90
C ASP A 60 -1.23 2.77 -24.62
N GLY A 61 0.09 2.76 -24.84
CA GLY A 61 0.95 3.93 -24.66
C GLY A 61 1.24 4.33 -23.22
N PHE A 62 0.87 3.53 -22.22
CA PHE A 62 1.08 3.83 -20.81
C PHE A 62 2.39 3.25 -20.25
N SER A 63 3.15 4.09 -19.55
CA SER A 63 4.32 3.67 -18.77
C SER A 63 3.92 2.74 -17.62
N GLY A 64 4.74 1.73 -17.38
CA GLY A 64 4.57 0.81 -16.25
C GLY A 64 4.80 1.45 -14.87
N THR A 65 5.27 2.70 -14.81
CA THR A 65 5.57 3.43 -13.56
C THR A 65 4.35 4.06 -12.90
N THR A 66 3.25 4.23 -13.64
CA THR A 66 2.05 4.94 -13.16
C THR A 66 0.85 4.01 -13.20
N PHE A 67 0.00 4.02 -12.17
CA PHE A 67 -1.24 3.25 -12.10
C PHE A 67 -2.49 4.03 -12.51
N ASP A 68 -2.35 5.31 -12.83
CA ASP A 68 -3.38 6.13 -13.45
C ASP A 68 -3.54 5.73 -14.93
N ARG A 69 -4.19 4.58 -15.15
CA ARG A 69 -4.45 4.03 -16.48
C ARG A 69 -5.95 3.75 -16.62
N PRO A 70 -6.61 4.19 -17.70
CA PRO A 70 -8.06 4.12 -17.81
C PRO A 70 -8.61 2.69 -17.69
N SER A 71 -8.03 1.71 -18.40
CA SER A 71 -8.55 0.34 -18.38
C SER A 71 -8.21 -0.37 -17.07
N PHE A 72 -7.04 -0.07 -16.47
CA PHE A 72 -6.70 -0.55 -15.13
C PHE A 72 -7.66 -0.01 -14.07
N ILE A 73 -7.98 1.29 -14.07
CA ILE A 73 -8.92 1.90 -13.13
C ILE A 73 -10.33 1.31 -13.31
N GLN A 74 -10.75 1.08 -14.55
CA GLN A 74 -12.03 0.41 -14.82
C GLN A 74 -12.06 -1.00 -14.23
N MET A 75 -11.00 -1.80 -14.45
CA MET A 75 -10.87 -3.13 -13.86
C MET A 75 -10.90 -3.06 -12.33
N GLU A 76 -10.16 -2.14 -11.71
CA GLU A 76 -10.12 -1.95 -10.26
C GLU A 76 -11.49 -1.60 -9.67
N ASN A 77 -12.25 -0.73 -10.33
CA ASN A 77 -13.61 -0.40 -9.90
C ASN A 77 -14.52 -1.63 -9.93
N LEU A 78 -14.38 -2.52 -10.93
CA LEU A 78 -15.15 -3.76 -11.02
C LEU A 78 -14.72 -4.80 -9.96
N VAL A 79 -13.43 -4.81 -9.60
CA VAL A 79 -12.89 -5.58 -8.48
C VAL A 79 -13.48 -5.10 -7.16
N GLU A 80 -13.51 -3.78 -6.91
CA GLU A 80 -14.08 -3.21 -5.70
C GLU A 80 -15.60 -3.41 -5.59
N GLN A 81 -16.29 -3.51 -6.72
CA GLN A 81 -17.70 -3.90 -6.79
C GLN A 81 -17.94 -5.41 -6.60
N GLY A 82 -16.89 -6.22 -6.55
CA GLY A 82 -16.96 -7.68 -6.37
C GLY A 82 -17.41 -8.46 -7.60
N VAL A 83 -17.34 -7.84 -8.79
CA VAL A 83 -17.78 -8.44 -10.07
C VAL A 83 -16.66 -9.27 -10.70
N VAL A 84 -15.40 -8.88 -10.48
CA VAL A 84 -14.21 -9.61 -10.92
C VAL A 84 -13.75 -10.58 -9.83
N ASP A 85 -13.43 -11.82 -10.20
CA ASP A 85 -12.87 -12.83 -9.30
C ASP A 85 -11.40 -13.08 -9.60
N THR A 86 -11.05 -13.22 -10.89
CA THR A 86 -9.70 -13.59 -11.28
C THR A 86 -9.15 -12.55 -12.24
N ILE A 87 -7.90 -12.13 -12.01
CA ILE A 87 -7.12 -11.27 -12.89
C ILE A 87 -5.98 -12.10 -13.47
N ILE A 88 -5.81 -12.08 -14.79
CA ILE A 88 -4.75 -12.80 -15.50
C ILE A 88 -3.92 -11.79 -16.28
N VAL A 89 -2.60 -11.83 -16.04
CA VAL A 89 -1.60 -11.02 -16.74
C VAL A 89 -0.56 -11.93 -17.37
N LYS A 90 0.07 -11.46 -18.45
CA LYS A 90 1.19 -12.18 -19.07
C LYS A 90 2.37 -12.27 -18.10
N ASP A 91 2.78 -11.11 -17.59
CA ASP A 91 3.91 -10.93 -16.70
C ASP A 91 3.65 -9.79 -15.71
N LEU A 92 4.26 -9.83 -14.52
CA LEU A 92 4.03 -8.83 -13.46
C LEU A 92 4.43 -7.42 -13.90
N SER A 93 5.38 -7.31 -14.83
CA SER A 93 5.79 -6.01 -15.40
C SER A 93 4.66 -5.30 -16.16
N ARG A 94 3.66 -6.05 -16.65
CA ARG A 94 2.46 -5.49 -17.31
C ARG A 94 1.55 -4.86 -16.29
N PHE A 95 1.40 -5.50 -15.12
CA PHE A 95 0.63 -4.97 -13.99
C PHE A 95 1.25 -3.67 -13.45
N GLY A 96 2.53 -3.69 -13.06
CA GLY A 96 3.24 -2.50 -12.60
C GLY A 96 4.74 -2.68 -12.51
N ARG A 97 5.49 -1.56 -12.62
CA ARG A 97 6.96 -1.54 -12.43
C ARG A 97 7.38 -1.31 -10.98
N ASN A 98 6.54 -0.66 -10.17
CA ASN A 98 6.86 -0.46 -8.76
C ASN A 98 6.54 -1.74 -7.99
N TYR A 99 7.60 -2.44 -7.60
CA TYR A 99 7.52 -3.68 -6.85
C TYR A 99 6.67 -3.54 -5.57
N LEU A 100 6.78 -2.42 -4.85
CA LEU A 100 6.01 -2.20 -3.62
C LEU A 100 4.50 -2.07 -3.90
N ASP A 101 4.14 -1.41 -4.98
CA ASP A 101 2.72 -1.26 -5.30
C ASP A 101 2.15 -2.60 -5.75
N VAL A 102 2.86 -3.31 -6.63
CA VAL A 102 2.47 -4.64 -7.12
C VAL A 102 2.29 -5.62 -5.97
N GLY A 103 3.24 -5.67 -5.02
CA GLY A 103 3.15 -6.56 -3.86
C GLY A 103 1.99 -6.23 -2.93
N ASN A 104 1.67 -4.95 -2.68
CA ASN A 104 0.49 -4.56 -1.91
C ASN A 104 -0.82 -5.08 -2.55
N TYR A 105 -0.93 -5.02 -3.88
CA TYR A 105 -2.09 -5.56 -4.59
C TYR A 105 -2.18 -7.08 -4.45
N LEU A 106 -1.06 -7.79 -4.63
CA LEU A 106 -0.99 -9.25 -4.59
C LEU A 106 -1.23 -9.84 -3.20
N GLU A 107 -0.61 -9.27 -2.17
CA GLU A 107 -0.57 -9.86 -0.83
C GLU A 107 -1.68 -9.33 0.08
N ILE A 108 -2.18 -8.11 -0.15
CA ILE A 108 -3.13 -7.44 0.75
C ILE A 108 -4.45 -7.16 0.05
N LYS A 109 -4.45 -6.33 -1.01
CA LYS A 109 -5.70 -5.80 -1.59
C LYS A 109 -6.56 -6.90 -2.19
N TYR A 110 -6.04 -7.67 -3.14
CA TYR A 110 -6.81 -8.69 -3.83
C TYR A 110 -7.21 -9.87 -2.93
N PRO A 111 -6.34 -10.41 -2.04
CA PRO A 111 -6.77 -11.43 -1.09
C PRO A 111 -7.89 -10.96 -0.16
N THR A 112 -7.84 -9.71 0.32
CA THR A 112 -8.89 -9.14 1.18
C THR A 112 -10.23 -9.01 0.45
N LEU A 113 -10.19 -8.75 -0.86
CA LEU A 113 -11.37 -8.66 -1.73
C LEU A 113 -11.80 -10.01 -2.31
N GLY A 114 -11.08 -11.10 -2.00
CA GLY A 114 -11.34 -12.43 -2.55
C GLY A 114 -11.04 -12.56 -4.04
N VAL A 115 -10.11 -11.74 -4.56
CA VAL A 115 -9.67 -11.73 -5.95
C VAL A 115 -8.36 -12.51 -6.09
N ARG A 116 -8.29 -13.36 -7.09
CA ARG A 116 -7.11 -14.14 -7.47
C ARG A 116 -6.34 -13.43 -8.58
N LEU A 117 -5.02 -13.39 -8.48
CA LEU A 117 -4.16 -12.88 -9.55
C LEU A 117 -3.24 -13.99 -10.06
N ILE A 118 -3.15 -14.10 -11.39
CA ILE A 118 -2.34 -15.09 -12.08
C ILE A 118 -1.39 -14.37 -13.06
N ALA A 119 -0.09 -14.57 -12.90
CA ALA A 119 0.91 -14.15 -13.87
C ALA A 119 1.48 -15.39 -14.58
N ILE A 120 1.26 -15.48 -15.89
CA ILE A 120 1.56 -16.68 -16.68
C ILE A 120 3.07 -16.94 -16.75
N GLN A 121 3.87 -15.90 -17.02
CA GLN A 121 5.30 -16.06 -17.29
C GLN A 121 6.10 -16.40 -16.03
N GLU A 122 5.77 -15.78 -14.90
CA GLU A 122 6.40 -16.05 -13.61
C GLU A 122 5.76 -17.26 -12.89
N ASN A 123 4.72 -17.89 -13.47
CA ASN A 123 3.92 -18.94 -12.84
C ASN A 123 3.41 -18.56 -11.43
N VAL A 124 3.09 -17.27 -11.23
CA VAL A 124 2.57 -16.78 -9.95
C VAL A 124 1.07 -16.94 -9.95
N ASP A 125 0.54 -17.52 -8.87
CA ASP A 125 -0.88 -17.73 -8.65
C ASP A 125 -1.19 -17.47 -7.17
N THR A 126 -1.89 -16.38 -6.86
CA THR A 126 -2.11 -15.99 -5.46
C THR A 126 -3.00 -16.97 -4.68
N LEU A 127 -3.67 -17.90 -5.36
CA LEU A 127 -4.49 -18.94 -4.71
C LEU A 127 -3.71 -20.24 -4.46
N LYS A 128 -2.61 -20.48 -5.17
CA LYS A 128 -1.73 -21.63 -4.93
C LYS A 128 -0.56 -21.16 -4.07
N GLU A 129 -0.32 -21.83 -2.95
CA GLU A 129 0.91 -21.63 -2.15
C GLU A 129 2.20 -21.88 -2.97
N THR A 130 2.08 -22.48 -4.16
CA THR A 130 3.15 -22.59 -5.15
C THR A 130 3.24 -21.28 -5.95
N GLY A 131 4.06 -20.37 -5.41
CA GLY A 131 4.21 -18.98 -5.86
C GLY A 131 4.65 -18.06 -4.71
N THR A 132 4.53 -18.55 -3.47
CA THR A 132 5.01 -17.93 -2.23
C THR A 132 6.54 -17.94 -2.10
N GLU A 133 7.29 -18.14 -3.18
CA GLU A 133 8.74 -17.84 -3.25
C GLU A 133 9.03 -16.32 -3.30
N MET A 134 7.99 -15.48 -3.30
CA MET A 134 8.05 -14.04 -3.00
C MET A 134 8.21 -13.72 -1.49
N MET A 135 8.76 -14.64 -0.70
CA MET A 135 9.01 -14.45 0.75
C MET A 135 9.83 -13.21 1.18
N PRO A 136 10.71 -12.58 0.37
CA PRO A 136 11.40 -11.36 0.83
C PRO A 136 10.45 -10.18 1.07
N PHE A 137 9.27 -10.19 0.44
CA PHE A 137 8.45 -8.99 0.30
C PHE A 137 7.44 -8.80 1.41
N ASN A 138 6.82 -9.86 1.91
CA ASN A 138 6.02 -9.81 3.14
C ASN A 138 6.79 -9.16 4.31
N ASN A 139 8.09 -9.44 4.44
CA ASN A 139 8.90 -8.88 5.50
C ASN A 139 9.20 -7.39 5.27
N ILE A 140 9.49 -7.00 4.02
CA ILE A 140 9.70 -5.61 3.62
C ILE A 140 8.42 -4.76 3.73
N PHE A 141 7.26 -5.32 3.40
CA PHE A 141 5.97 -4.64 3.54
C PHE A 141 5.58 -4.42 4.99
N ASN A 142 5.78 -5.43 5.84
CA ASN A 142 5.60 -5.27 7.28
C ASN A 142 6.53 -4.18 7.83
N GLU A 143 7.80 -4.18 7.43
CA GLU A 143 8.77 -3.18 7.87
C GLU A 143 8.41 -1.76 7.37
N TRP A 144 7.94 -1.64 6.13
CA TRP A 144 7.49 -0.37 5.55
C TRP A 144 6.20 0.16 6.19
N TYR A 145 5.22 -0.70 6.45
CA TYR A 145 3.97 -0.34 7.12
C TYR A 145 4.23 0.11 8.57
N ALA A 146 5.13 -0.57 9.28
CA ALA A 146 5.61 -0.15 10.59
C ALA A 146 6.35 1.21 10.53
N ALA A 147 7.14 1.45 9.48
CA ALA A 147 7.84 2.72 9.28
C ALA A 147 6.88 3.89 9.00
N GLN A 148 5.80 3.68 8.23
CA GLN A 148 4.76 4.69 7.99
C GLN A 148 3.98 5.02 9.25
N THR A 149 3.59 4.01 10.03
CA THR A 149 2.96 4.19 11.35
C THR A 149 3.86 5.02 12.27
N SER A 150 5.15 4.70 12.30
CA SER A 150 6.16 5.45 13.07
C SER A 150 6.32 6.90 12.60
N LYS A 151 6.21 7.18 11.29
CA LYS A 151 6.23 8.56 10.76
C LYS A 151 4.98 9.34 11.20
N LYS A 152 3.80 8.72 11.16
CA LYS A 152 2.54 9.33 11.61
C LYS A 152 2.55 9.64 13.11
N ILE A 153 3.02 8.70 13.94
CA ILE A 153 3.16 8.91 15.39
C ILE A 153 4.14 10.05 15.69
N ARG A 154 5.30 10.09 15.02
CA ARG A 154 6.26 11.19 15.15
C ARG A 154 5.67 12.54 14.74
N ALA A 155 4.85 12.58 13.70
CA ALA A 155 4.16 13.79 13.28
C ALA A 155 3.15 14.27 14.35
N VAL A 156 2.40 13.35 14.96
CA VAL A 156 1.50 13.66 16.09
C VAL A 156 2.28 14.21 17.29
N TRP A 157 3.41 13.58 17.64
CA TRP A 157 4.27 14.04 18.73
C TRP A 157 4.88 15.43 18.47
N LYS A 158 5.34 15.66 17.24
CA LYS A 158 5.86 16.98 16.81
C LYS A 158 4.77 18.05 16.88
N ASN A 159 3.54 17.73 16.48
CA ASN A 159 2.41 18.64 16.57
C ASN A 159 2.02 18.94 18.03
N LYS A 160 2.00 17.92 18.91
CA LYS A 160 1.79 18.12 20.34
C LYS A 160 2.86 19.03 20.95
N ALA A 161 4.14 18.75 20.67
CA ALA A 161 5.27 19.55 21.15
C ALA A 161 5.18 21.01 20.72
N ALA A 162 4.87 21.26 19.45
CA ALA A 162 4.74 22.62 18.89
C ALA A 162 3.59 23.41 19.54
N ASN A 163 2.55 22.71 20.02
CA ASN A 163 1.42 23.31 20.73
C ASN A 163 1.62 23.34 22.25
N GLY A 164 2.83 23.09 22.76
CA GLY A 164 3.13 23.06 24.20
C GLY A 164 2.50 21.90 24.95
N LYS A 165 1.92 20.92 24.25
CA LYS A 165 1.24 19.76 24.85
C LYS A 165 2.22 18.64 25.14
N ARG A 166 1.90 17.87 26.18
CA ARG A 166 2.67 16.71 26.62
C ARG A 166 2.87 15.67 25.51
N VAL A 167 4.13 15.33 25.28
CA VAL A 167 4.55 14.33 24.27
C VAL A 167 4.82 12.95 24.90
N SER A 168 5.28 12.92 26.15
CA SER A 168 5.65 11.69 26.88
C SER A 168 4.78 11.47 28.11
N SER A 169 4.58 10.22 28.54
CA SER A 169 3.87 9.92 29.78
C SER A 169 4.70 10.12 31.05
N SER A 170 6.03 10.15 30.91
CA SER A 170 6.95 10.41 32.02
C SER A 170 7.12 11.90 32.25
N VAL A 171 7.23 12.28 33.53
CA VAL A 171 7.49 13.64 33.97
C VAL A 171 8.99 13.92 33.89
N PRO A 172 9.46 14.93 33.14
CA PRO A 172 10.85 15.35 33.19
C PRO A 172 11.20 15.95 34.56
N PHE A 173 12.43 15.75 35.03
CA PHE A 173 12.92 16.35 36.27
C PHE A 173 12.92 17.89 36.16
N GLY A 174 12.44 18.58 37.21
CA GLY A 174 12.18 20.03 37.18
C GLY A 174 10.74 20.41 36.84
N TYR A 175 9.87 19.42 36.57
CA TYR A 175 8.44 19.61 36.31
C TYR A 175 7.60 18.67 37.17
N VAL A 176 6.35 19.05 37.44
CA VAL A 176 5.32 18.23 38.08
C VAL A 176 4.07 18.17 37.21
N ARG A 177 3.30 17.08 37.35
CA ARG A 177 2.03 16.93 36.63
C ARG A 177 1.07 18.02 37.08
N ASN A 178 0.47 18.74 36.14
CA ASN A 178 -0.63 19.64 36.43
C ASN A 178 -1.85 18.80 36.90
N PRO A 179 -2.41 19.02 38.11
CA PRO A 179 -3.57 18.29 38.59
C PRO A 179 -4.87 18.59 37.82
N GLN A 180 -4.93 19.75 37.15
CA GLN A 180 -6.12 20.24 36.44
C GLN A 180 -6.11 19.91 34.95
N ASP A 181 -4.92 19.83 34.31
CA ASP A 181 -4.78 19.44 32.91
C ASP A 181 -3.71 18.36 32.73
N LYS A 182 -4.10 17.20 32.18
CA LYS A 182 -3.20 16.05 32.01
C LYS A 182 -2.21 16.21 30.85
N GLU A 183 -2.44 17.19 29.97
CA GLU A 183 -1.58 17.50 28.83
C GLU A 183 -0.56 18.62 29.13
N ASP A 184 -0.56 19.17 30.35
CA ASP A 184 0.28 20.29 30.76
C ASP A 184 1.22 19.93 31.95
N TRP A 185 2.33 20.66 32.06
CA TRP A 185 3.37 20.47 33.07
C TRP A 185 3.61 21.77 33.85
N LEU A 186 3.59 21.69 35.18
CA LEU A 186 3.94 22.82 36.04
C LEU A 186 5.43 22.75 36.38
N VAL A 187 6.08 23.91 36.51
CA VAL A 187 7.49 24.00 36.92
C VAL A 187 7.60 23.72 38.42
N ASP A 188 8.51 22.82 38.78
CA ASP A 188 8.87 22.57 40.17
C ASP A 188 10.09 23.42 40.53
N GLU A 189 9.86 24.59 41.15
CA GLU A 189 10.91 25.59 41.35
C GLU A 189 12.18 25.07 42.08
N PRO A 190 12.09 24.27 43.17
CA PRO A 190 13.26 23.69 43.83
C PRO A 190 14.11 22.82 42.90
N ALA A 191 13.48 21.99 42.06
CA ALA A 191 14.18 21.14 41.10
C ALA A 191 14.66 21.92 39.86
N ALA A 192 13.88 22.92 39.43
CA ALA A 192 14.21 23.80 38.31
C ALA A 192 15.44 24.67 38.59
N GLU A 193 15.66 25.10 39.84
CA GLU A 193 16.86 25.82 40.25
C GLU A 193 18.14 25.01 40.00
N VAL A 194 18.10 23.70 40.29
CA VAL A 194 19.21 22.78 40.01
C VAL A 194 19.48 22.69 38.51
N VAL A 195 18.43 22.58 37.68
CA VAL A 195 18.57 22.53 36.21
C VAL A 195 19.14 23.84 35.66
N ARG A 196 18.66 25.00 36.12
CA ARG A 196 19.17 26.32 35.72
C ARG A 196 20.65 26.47 36.10
N LYS A 197 21.04 26.01 37.29
CA LYS A 197 22.43 26.04 37.77
C LYS A 197 23.34 25.15 36.92
N ILE A 198 22.92 23.93 36.59
CA ILE A 198 23.68 23.02 35.71
C ILE A 198 23.87 23.66 34.32
N TYR A 199 22.81 24.23 33.75
CA TYR A 199 22.87 24.89 32.45
C TYR A 199 23.87 26.07 32.46
N ALA A 200 23.81 26.92 33.50
CA ALA A 200 24.73 28.04 33.67
C ALA A 200 26.19 27.56 33.71
N LEU A 201 26.49 26.51 34.50
CA LEU A 201 27.84 25.94 34.58
C LEU A 201 28.34 25.41 33.23
N CYS A 202 27.50 24.74 32.44
CA CYS A 202 27.85 24.26 31.11
C CYS A 202 28.12 25.41 30.12
N THR A 203 27.33 26.49 30.17
CA THR A 203 27.55 27.65 29.30
C THR A 203 28.82 28.44 29.66
N PHE A 204 29.18 28.53 30.94
CA PHE A 204 30.41 29.17 31.38
C PHE A 204 31.67 28.37 31.03
N ALA A 205 31.62 27.03 31.11
CA ALA A 205 32.76 26.16 30.78
C ALA A 205 33.18 26.22 29.29
N ASN A 206 32.26 26.56 28.38
CA ASN A 206 32.56 26.74 26.95
C ASN A 206 33.20 28.10 26.61
N CYS A 207 33.36 29.01 27.57
CA CYS A 207 33.93 30.34 27.36
C CYS A 207 35.42 30.44 27.79
N THR A 208 35.97 29.42 28.45
CA THR A 208 37.34 29.42 29.00
C THR A 208 38.33 28.54 28.24
N ALA A 209 37.99 28.13 27.01
CA ALA A 209 38.92 27.45 26.11
C ALA A 209 39.27 28.38 24.93
N THR A 210 40.10 29.39 25.22
CA THR A 210 40.87 30.15 24.21
C THR A 210 42.24 30.46 24.79
#